data_AF-A0A9D4WFB5-F1
#
_entry.id   AF-A0A9D4WFB5-F1
#
_cell.length_a   1.000
_cell.length_b   1.000
_cell.length_c   1.000
_cell.angle_alpha   90.00
_cell.angle_beta   90.00
_cell.angle_gamma   90.00
#
_symmetry.space_group_name_H-M   'P 1'
#
loop_
_entity.id
_entity.type
_entity.pdbx_description
1 polymer ?
#
loop_
_entity_poly.entity_id
_entity_poly.type
_entity_poly.pdbx_seq_one_letter_code
_entity_poly.pdbx_strand_id
1 'polypeptide(L)'
;IVVEADGNYVHPFAVDDIDIYSGETYSVLLTTDQDPNKNYWLSIGVRGRKPNTSQALTFLNYKTISASVFPTSPPPVTPLWNDFNRSKAFTEQIISKMGTPQPPKYSNQKILLLNTQNLIGNFTKWAINNVSLTLPVTPYIGSLKFKLKNTFDRKPPPR
;
A
#
# COMPACT_ATOMS: atom_id res chain seq x y z
N ILE A 1 -9.78 -6.75 13.32
CA ILE A 1 -9.76 -5.30 13.61
C ILE A 1 -8.42 -4.73 13.16
N VAL A 2 -8.41 -3.66 12.36
CA VAL A 2 -7.19 -2.93 12.00
C VAL A 2 -6.82 -1.99 13.14
N VAL A 3 -5.56 -1.98 13.59
CA VAL A 3 -5.12 -1.17 14.75
C VAL A 3 -3.88 -0.31 14.49
N GLU A 4 -3.13 -0.62 13.43
CA GLU A 4 -1.92 0.11 13.05
C GLU A 4 -1.74 0.06 11.53
N ALA A 5 -1.21 1.15 10.98
CA ALA A 5 -0.81 1.29 9.59
C ALA A 5 0.48 2.13 9.51
N ASP A 6 1.46 1.66 8.73
CA ASP A 6 2.74 2.33 8.46
C ASP A 6 3.50 2.81 9.71
N GLY A 7 3.57 1.95 10.72
CA GLY A 7 4.21 2.19 12.01
C GLY A 7 3.41 3.12 12.94
N ASN A 8 2.17 3.48 12.59
CA ASN A 8 1.35 4.45 13.32
C ASN A 8 0.00 3.85 13.72
N TYR A 9 -0.44 4.16 14.95
CA TYR A 9 -1.75 3.69 15.42
C TYR A 9 -2.90 4.41 14.72
N VAL A 10 -3.88 3.62 14.29
CA VAL A 10 -5.13 4.11 13.69
C VAL A 10 -6.28 4.01 14.69
N HIS A 11 -7.38 4.72 14.43
CA HIS A 11 -8.63 4.47 15.14
C HIS A 11 -9.08 3.04 14.80
N PRO A 12 -9.29 2.14 15.78
CA PRO A 12 -9.60 0.75 15.47
C PRO A 12 -10.92 0.59 14.72
N PHE A 13 -10.93 -0.20 13.65
CA PHE A 13 -12.14 -0.55 12.91
C PHE A 13 -12.15 -2.02 12.47
N ALA A 14 -13.34 -2.61 12.40
CA ALA A 14 -13.53 -4.00 12.00
C ALA A 14 -13.74 -4.10 10.48
N VAL A 15 -13.14 -5.11 9.87
CA VAL A 15 -13.21 -5.40 8.44
C VAL A 15 -13.12 -6.90 8.23
N ASP A 16 -13.72 -7.38 7.14
CA ASP A 16 -13.64 -8.79 6.73
C ASP A 16 -12.35 -9.10 5.94
N ASP A 17 -11.81 -8.09 5.24
CA ASP A 17 -10.56 -8.14 4.50
C ASP A 17 -9.94 -6.75 4.35
N ILE A 18 -8.69 -6.70 3.89
CA ILE A 18 -7.93 -5.46 3.69
C ILE A 18 -7.37 -5.41 2.27
N ASP A 19 -7.38 -4.23 1.66
CA ASP A 19 -6.54 -3.94 0.49
C ASP A 19 -5.16 -3.49 1.01
N ILE A 20 -4.07 -4.05 0.48
CA ILE A 20 -2.70 -3.68 0.84
C ILE A 20 -1.88 -3.45 -0.44
N TYR A 21 -1.21 -2.30 -0.50
CA TYR A 21 -0.36 -1.90 -1.63
C TYR A 21 1.12 -1.99 -1.28
N SER A 22 1.97 -1.95 -2.32
CA SER A 22 3.42 -2.09 -2.14
C SER A 22 4.00 -0.92 -1.33
N GLY A 23 4.69 -1.25 -0.24
CA GLY A 23 5.28 -0.28 0.68
C GLY A 23 4.43 -0.02 1.93
N GLU A 24 3.16 -0.42 1.93
CA GLU A 24 2.29 -0.31 3.09
C GLU A 24 2.51 -1.46 4.07
N THR A 25 2.26 -1.19 5.34
CA THR A 25 2.28 -2.17 6.44
C THR A 25 1.06 -1.98 7.33
N TYR A 26 0.52 -3.08 7.88
CA TYR A 26 -0.62 -3.06 8.78
C TYR A 26 -0.45 -4.07 9.89
N SER A 27 -0.95 -3.74 11.09
CA SER A 27 -1.22 -4.72 12.14
C SER A 27 -2.72 -4.92 12.29
N VAL A 28 -3.14 -6.19 12.22
CA VAL A 28 -4.52 -6.62 12.40
C VAL A 28 -4.63 -7.55 13.60
N LEU A 29 -5.64 -7.32 14.43
CA LEU A 29 -6.01 -8.23 15.53
C LEU A 29 -7.11 -9.16 15.06
N LEU A 30 -6.88 -10.46 15.25
CA LEU A 30 -7.85 -11.54 15.03
C LEU A 30 -8.19 -12.18 16.38
N THR A 31 -9.47 -12.48 16.59
CA THR A 31 -9.95 -13.28 17.72
C THR A 31 -10.39 -14.63 17.18
N THR A 32 -9.86 -15.72 17.71
CA THR A 32 -10.19 -17.10 17.28
C THR A 32 -11.41 -17.61 18.04
N ASP A 33 -12.57 -17.02 17.77
CA ASP A 33 -13.85 -17.29 18.44
C ASP A 33 -14.79 -18.23 17.64
N GLN A 34 -14.34 -18.68 16.47
CA GLN A 34 -15.07 -19.61 15.62
C GLN A 34 -14.95 -21.06 16.13
N ASP A 35 -15.72 -21.99 15.53
CA ASP A 35 -15.72 -23.41 15.89
C ASP A 35 -14.27 -23.97 15.93
N PRO A 36 -13.79 -24.41 17.11
CA PRO A 36 -12.41 -24.85 17.28
C PRO A 36 -12.12 -26.17 16.56
N ASN A 37 -13.12 -26.90 16.10
CA ASN A 37 -12.93 -28.18 15.41
C ASN A 37 -12.78 -28.01 13.88
N LYS A 38 -12.51 -26.79 13.40
CA LYS A 38 -12.38 -26.46 11.98
C LYS A 38 -11.15 -25.60 11.70
N ASN A 39 -10.57 -25.79 10.51
CA ASN A 39 -9.54 -24.92 9.97
C ASN A 39 -10.21 -23.87 9.09
N TYR A 40 -9.58 -22.71 8.93
CA TYR A 40 -10.13 -21.61 8.14
C TYR A 40 -9.14 -21.17 7.07
N TRP A 41 -9.64 -20.73 5.93
CA TRP A 41 -8.81 -20.23 4.84
C TRP A 41 -8.27 -18.83 5.14
N LEU A 42 -6.99 -18.63 4.86
CA LEU A 42 -6.41 -17.30 4.70
C LEU A 42 -6.18 -17.01 3.21
N SER A 43 -6.84 -15.92 2.79
CA SER A 43 -6.97 -15.39 1.45
C SER A 43 -5.95 -14.32 1.01
N ILE A 44 -5.11 -14.47 -0.03
CA ILE A 44 -4.42 -13.32 -0.67
C ILE A 44 -4.60 -13.36 -2.19
N GLY A 45 -5.31 -12.36 -2.74
CA GLY A 45 -5.60 -12.26 -4.16
C GLY A 45 -5.21 -10.93 -4.78
N VAL A 46 -5.15 -10.88 -6.12
CA VAL A 46 -4.74 -9.69 -6.87
C VAL A 46 -5.91 -8.73 -7.05
N ARG A 47 -5.71 -7.47 -6.67
CA ARG A 47 -6.58 -6.32 -6.99
C ARG A 47 -5.79 -5.18 -7.64
N GLY A 48 -6.50 -4.18 -8.17
CA GLY A 48 -5.91 -3.00 -8.82
C GLY A 48 -5.41 -3.23 -10.25
N ARG A 49 -5.43 -4.48 -10.74
CA ARG A 49 -5.15 -4.87 -12.13
C ARG A 49 -5.89 -6.15 -12.48
N LYS A 50 -6.16 -6.39 -13.76
CA LYS A 50 -6.78 -7.64 -14.22
C LYS A 50 -5.93 -8.83 -13.74
N PRO A 51 -6.47 -9.75 -12.90
CA PRO A 51 -5.69 -10.85 -12.36
C PRO A 51 -5.27 -11.81 -13.48
N ASN A 52 -3.99 -12.20 -13.46
CA ASN A 52 -3.43 -13.30 -14.25
C ASN A 52 -2.54 -14.19 -13.38
N THR A 53 -2.84 -14.22 -12.08
CA THR A 53 -2.11 -14.94 -11.05
C THR A 53 -3.14 -15.58 -10.14
N SER A 54 -2.95 -16.86 -9.83
CA SER A 54 -3.82 -17.57 -8.90
C SER A 54 -3.77 -16.94 -7.52
N GLN A 55 -4.90 -16.94 -6.83
CA GLN A 55 -5.00 -16.55 -5.43
C GLN A 55 -4.10 -17.44 -4.56
N ALA A 56 -3.34 -16.83 -3.66
CA ALA A 56 -2.51 -17.53 -2.69
C ALA A 56 -3.36 -17.94 -1.48
N LEU A 57 -3.08 -19.14 -0.96
CA LEU A 57 -3.87 -19.79 0.07
C LEU A 57 -2.97 -20.36 1.16
N THR A 58 -3.41 -20.21 2.41
CA THR A 58 -2.89 -20.93 3.56
C THR A 58 -4.01 -21.14 4.58
N PHE A 59 -3.73 -21.80 5.70
CA PHE A 59 -4.69 -22.06 6.75
C PHE A 59 -4.41 -21.23 8.00
N LEU A 60 -5.47 -20.70 8.59
CA LEU A 60 -5.52 -20.46 10.02
C LEU A 60 -5.85 -21.80 10.68
N ASN A 61 -4.81 -22.51 11.16
CA ASN A 61 -4.96 -23.80 11.82
C ASN A 61 -5.31 -23.64 13.30
N TYR A 62 -6.47 -24.18 13.70
CA TYR A 62 -6.84 -24.29 15.12
C TYR A 62 -6.15 -25.53 15.71
N LYS A 63 -5.42 -25.36 16.81
CA LYS A 63 -4.53 -26.41 17.38
C LYS A 63 -5.24 -27.70 17.81
N THR A 64 -6.54 -27.63 18.02
CA THR A 64 -7.43 -28.75 18.33
C THR A 64 -7.58 -29.74 17.17
N ILE A 65 -7.16 -29.37 15.96
CA ILE A 65 -7.23 -30.23 14.77
C ILE A 65 -5.94 -30.21 13.95
N SER A 66 -5.74 -31.27 13.15
CA SER A 66 -4.57 -31.41 12.29
C SER A 66 -4.53 -30.36 11.18
N ALA A 67 -3.34 -29.85 10.88
CA ALA A 67 -3.10 -28.92 9.76
C ALA A 67 -3.31 -29.56 8.38
N SER A 68 -3.40 -30.89 8.29
CA SER A 68 -3.72 -31.61 7.05
C SER A 68 -5.21 -31.64 6.72
N VAL A 69 -6.08 -31.23 7.66
CA VAL A 69 -7.53 -31.17 7.45
C VAL A 69 -7.87 -29.86 6.75
N PHE A 70 -8.44 -29.93 5.55
CA PHE A 70 -8.85 -28.74 4.81
C PHE A 70 -10.09 -28.09 5.46
N PRO A 71 -10.22 -26.75 5.42
CA PRO A 71 -11.48 -26.09 5.71
C PRO A 71 -12.61 -26.65 4.85
N THR A 72 -13.81 -26.77 5.42
CA THR A 72 -14.97 -27.37 4.73
C THR A 72 -15.62 -26.43 3.71
N SER A 73 -15.47 -25.12 3.90
CA SER A 73 -15.90 -24.11 2.93
C SER A 73 -14.84 -23.89 1.85
N PRO A 74 -15.22 -23.44 0.65
CA PRO A 74 -14.24 -22.96 -0.33
C PRO A 74 -13.47 -21.75 0.23
N PRO A 75 -12.29 -21.43 -0.32
CA PRO A 75 -11.61 -20.17 -0.03
C PRO A 75 -12.49 -18.96 -0.33
N PRO A 76 -12.34 -17.85 0.41
CA PRO A 76 -13.07 -16.63 0.11
C PRO A 76 -12.66 -16.10 -1.27
N VAL A 77 -13.66 -15.68 -2.05
CA VAL A 77 -13.43 -15.13 -3.39
C VAL A 77 -12.83 -13.73 -3.26
N THR A 78 -11.70 -13.49 -3.93
CA THR A 78 -11.08 -12.15 -3.96
C THR A 78 -12.05 -11.13 -4.56
N PRO A 79 -12.28 -9.97 -3.92
CA PRO A 79 -13.17 -8.95 -4.46
C PRO A 79 -12.75 -8.47 -5.86
N LEU A 80 -13.72 -8.11 -6.72
CA LEU A 80 -13.52 -7.75 -8.14
C LEU A 80 -12.41 -6.72 -8.37
N TRP A 81 -11.32 -7.09 -9.04
CA TRP A 81 -10.08 -6.29 -9.14
C TRP A 81 -10.21 -4.80 -9.53
N ASN A 82 -11.27 -4.43 -10.25
CA ASN A 82 -11.58 -3.09 -10.76
C ASN A 82 -12.71 -2.36 -10.00
N ASP A 83 -13.20 -2.92 -8.89
CA ASP A 83 -14.15 -2.23 -8.01
C ASP A 83 -13.41 -1.22 -7.13
N PHE A 84 -13.11 -0.06 -7.70
CA PHE A 84 -12.37 0.99 -6.98
C PHE A 84 -13.21 1.70 -5.90
N ASN A 85 -14.53 1.61 -5.96
CA ASN A 85 -15.39 2.20 -4.93
C ASN A 85 -15.23 1.44 -3.62
N ARG A 86 -15.18 0.10 -3.68
CA ARG A 86 -14.84 -0.73 -2.53
C ARG A 86 -13.47 -0.40 -1.95
N SER A 87 -12.45 -0.30 -2.81
CA SER A 87 -11.09 0.02 -2.37
C SER A 87 -11.02 1.38 -1.68
N LYS A 88 -11.69 2.40 -2.22
CA LYS A 88 -11.82 3.71 -1.56
C LYS A 88 -12.54 3.62 -0.22
N ALA A 89 -13.65 2.87 -0.15
CA ALA A 89 -14.41 2.71 1.08
C ALA A 89 -13.58 2.05 2.20
N PHE A 90 -12.66 1.15 1.87
CA PHE A 90 -11.68 0.64 2.83
C PHE A 90 -10.65 1.72 3.22
N THR A 91 -9.99 2.34 2.23
CA THR A 91 -8.93 3.34 2.47
C THR A 91 -9.43 4.54 3.29
N GLU A 92 -10.66 4.98 3.07
CA GLU A 92 -11.28 6.12 3.77
C GLU A 92 -11.60 5.82 5.25
N GLN A 93 -11.62 4.55 5.68
CA GLN A 93 -11.76 4.19 7.10
C GLN A 93 -10.48 4.40 7.91
N ILE A 94 -9.33 4.52 7.24
CA ILE A 94 -8.03 4.67 7.89
C ILE A 94 -7.89 6.10 8.39
N ILE A 95 -8.24 6.30 9.66
CA ILE A 95 -8.08 7.59 10.36
C ILE A 95 -7.14 7.44 11.54
N SER A 96 -6.42 8.52 11.88
CA SER A 96 -5.48 8.51 12.99
C SER A 96 -6.15 8.19 14.33
N LYS A 97 -5.45 7.48 15.22
CA LYS A 97 -5.89 7.30 16.60
C LYS A 97 -6.10 8.65 17.30
N MET A 98 -7.09 8.73 18.18
CA MET A 98 -7.29 9.92 19.02
C MET A 98 -6.02 10.24 19.81
N GLY A 99 -5.61 11.52 19.81
CA GLY A 99 -4.39 11.99 20.45
C GLY A 99 -3.17 12.05 19.54
N THR A 100 -3.25 11.56 18.30
CA THR A 100 -2.20 11.77 17.29
C THR A 100 -2.08 13.26 16.95
N PRO A 101 -0.85 13.82 16.85
CA PRO A 101 -0.64 15.23 16.51
C PRO A 101 -1.36 15.62 15.22
N GLN A 102 -2.12 16.71 15.26
CA GLN A 102 -2.81 17.23 14.08
C GLN A 102 -1.82 17.90 13.12
N PRO A 103 -2.09 17.86 11.80
CA PRO A 103 -1.27 18.56 10.84
C PRO A 103 -1.35 20.08 11.04
N PRO A 104 -0.33 20.85 10.61
CA PRO A 104 -0.40 22.31 10.59
C PRO A 104 -1.63 22.82 9.83
N LYS A 105 -2.31 23.84 10.36
CA LYS A 105 -3.54 24.40 9.76
C LYS A 105 -3.32 25.04 8.38
N TYR A 106 -2.11 25.53 8.12
CA TYR A 106 -1.75 26.20 6.87
C TYR A 106 -0.51 25.55 6.27
N SER A 107 -0.44 25.56 4.95
CA SER A 107 0.75 25.13 4.21
C SER A 107 1.49 26.37 3.69
N ASN A 108 2.82 26.39 3.87
CA ASN A 108 3.70 27.41 3.29
C ASN A 108 3.97 27.18 1.80
N GLN A 109 3.87 25.92 1.35
CA GLN A 109 4.19 25.53 -0.02
C GLN A 109 3.29 24.37 -0.46
N LYS A 110 2.65 24.55 -1.62
CA LYS A 110 1.88 23.49 -2.29
C LYS A 110 2.58 23.14 -3.59
N ILE A 111 2.78 21.84 -3.83
CA ILE A 111 3.40 21.32 -5.05
C ILE A 111 2.35 20.43 -5.72
N LEU A 112 2.07 20.68 -7.00
CA LEU A 112 1.20 19.84 -7.83
C LEU A 112 2.08 18.90 -8.65
N LEU A 113 1.81 17.60 -8.56
CA LEU A 113 2.55 16.55 -9.27
C LEU A 113 1.62 15.79 -10.20
N LEU A 114 1.69 16.08 -11.50
CA LEU A 114 0.99 15.36 -12.55
C LEU A 114 1.78 14.11 -12.92
N ASN A 115 1.19 12.94 -12.70
CA ASN A 115 1.78 11.64 -13.00
C ASN A 115 1.34 11.19 -14.40
N THR A 116 2.27 10.98 -15.31
CA THR A 116 1.98 10.59 -16.70
C THR A 116 2.87 9.43 -17.15
N GLN A 117 2.36 8.66 -18.10
CA GLN A 117 3.15 7.75 -18.91
C GLN A 117 3.34 8.39 -20.28
N ASN A 118 4.58 8.52 -20.75
CA ASN A 118 4.94 9.23 -21.97
C ASN A 118 5.85 8.36 -22.84
N LEU A 119 5.86 8.65 -24.14
CA LEU A 119 6.89 8.16 -25.06
C LEU A 119 7.97 9.25 -25.19
N ILE A 120 9.18 8.99 -24.69
CA ILE A 120 10.31 9.92 -24.75
C ILE A 120 11.38 9.28 -25.62
N GLY A 121 11.58 9.82 -26.83
CA GLY A 121 12.30 9.12 -27.89
C GLY A 121 11.56 7.83 -28.24
N ASN A 122 12.24 6.68 -28.17
CA ASN A 122 11.65 5.36 -28.43
C ASN A 122 11.33 4.58 -27.14
N PHE A 123 11.35 5.23 -25.98
CA PHE A 123 11.15 4.56 -24.69
C PHE A 123 9.87 5.04 -24.02
N THR A 124 9.04 4.10 -23.60
CA THR A 124 7.94 4.38 -22.66
C THR A 124 8.54 4.69 -21.29
N LYS A 125 8.23 5.87 -20.76
CA LYS A 125 8.73 6.39 -19.47
C LYS A 125 7.59 6.87 -18.60
N TRP A 126 7.78 6.78 -17.29
CA TRP A 126 6.97 7.52 -16.33
C TRP A 126 7.57 8.91 -16.13
N ALA A 127 6.71 9.92 -16.03
CA ALA A 127 7.11 11.29 -15.81
C ALA A 127 6.25 11.94 -14.72
N ILE A 128 6.85 12.91 -14.02
CA ILE A 128 6.18 13.80 -13.10
C ILE A 128 6.36 15.22 -13.64
N ASN A 129 5.26 15.92 -13.93
CA ASN A 129 5.28 17.25 -14.56
C ASN A 129 6.15 17.29 -15.83
N ASN A 130 6.00 16.30 -16.71
CA ASN A 130 6.79 16.11 -17.94
C ASN A 130 8.31 15.90 -17.74
N VAL A 131 8.75 15.63 -16.51
CA VAL A 131 10.15 15.26 -16.20
C VAL A 131 10.23 13.78 -15.87
N SER A 132 11.05 13.03 -16.61
CA SER A 132 11.42 11.65 -16.28
C SER A 132 12.74 11.65 -15.50
N LEU A 133 12.74 11.16 -14.26
CA LEU A 133 13.92 11.15 -13.41
C LEU A 133 15.05 10.29 -14.01
N THR A 134 16.25 10.86 -14.06
CA THR A 134 17.50 10.13 -14.30
C THR A 134 18.45 10.47 -13.16
N LEU A 135 18.85 9.47 -12.37
CA LEU A 135 19.73 9.70 -11.24
C LEU A 135 21.14 10.06 -11.74
N PRO A 136 21.77 11.13 -11.20
CA PRO A 136 23.15 11.47 -11.54
C PRO A 136 24.11 10.43 -10.96
N VAL A 137 25.29 10.31 -11.58
CA VAL A 137 26.36 9.42 -11.10
C VAL A 137 26.94 9.85 -9.75
N THR A 138 26.84 11.15 -9.42
CA THR A 138 27.28 11.67 -8.12
C THR A 138 26.10 11.70 -7.14
N PRO A 139 26.21 11.08 -5.96
CA PRO A 139 25.15 11.10 -4.95
C PRO A 139 24.74 12.53 -4.56
N TYR A 140 23.43 12.78 -4.47
CA TYR A 140 22.90 14.10 -4.10
C TYR A 140 23.41 14.57 -2.75
N ILE A 141 23.40 13.71 -1.72
CA ILE A 141 23.81 14.08 -0.36
C ILE A 141 25.27 14.54 -0.30
N GLY A 142 26.17 13.84 -1.02
CA GLY A 142 27.58 14.22 -1.13
C GLY A 142 27.74 15.51 -1.92
N SER A 143 27.05 15.64 -3.06
CA SER A 143 27.08 16.85 -3.88
C SER A 143 26.67 18.09 -3.09
N LEU A 144 25.61 17.99 -2.29
CA LEU A 144 25.11 19.09 -1.47
C LEU A 144 26.08 19.41 -0.32
N LYS A 145 26.50 18.39 0.44
CA LYS A 145 27.41 18.55 1.59
C LYS A 145 28.74 19.20 1.19
N PHE A 146 29.33 18.76 0.09
CA PHE A 146 30.63 19.24 -0.40
C PHE A 146 30.52 20.37 -1.43
N LYS A 147 29.31 20.90 -1.65
CA LYS A 147 29.03 22.01 -2.59
C LYS A 147 29.58 21.75 -4.01
N LEU A 148 29.58 20.49 -4.45
CA LEU A 148 30.08 20.10 -5.77
C LEU A 148 29.24 20.77 -6.85
N LYS A 149 29.87 21.53 -7.74
CA LYS A 149 29.21 22.20 -8.86
C LYS A 149 29.03 21.22 -10.02
N ASN A 150 27.99 21.43 -10.82
CA ASN A 150 27.73 20.69 -12.07
C ASN A 150 27.47 19.18 -11.91
N THR A 151 27.05 18.71 -10.73
CA THR A 151 26.74 17.29 -10.50
C THR A 151 25.26 16.94 -10.70
N PHE A 152 24.39 17.93 -10.79
CA PHE A 152 22.96 17.80 -11.13
C PHE A 152 22.40 19.17 -11.56
N ASP A 153 21.26 19.18 -12.26
CA ASP A 153 20.57 20.42 -12.64
C ASP A 153 19.98 21.11 -11.40
N ARG A 154 20.30 22.40 -11.25
CA ARG A 154 19.84 23.24 -10.12
C ARG A 154 18.77 24.24 -10.54
N LYS A 155 18.35 24.24 -11.81
CA LYS A 155 17.28 25.12 -12.28
C LYS A 155 15.99 24.77 -11.52
N PRO A 156 15.25 25.78 -11.03
CA PRO A 156 13.94 25.52 -10.45
C PRO A 156 13.01 24.93 -11.54
N PRO A 157 12.03 24.09 -11.14
CA PRO A 157 11.02 23.64 -12.09
C PRO A 157 10.28 24.84 -12.70
N PRO A 158 9.75 24.71 -13.93
CA PRO A 158 8.88 25.73 -14.51
C PRO A 158 7.73 26.05 -13.54
N ARG A 159 7.46 27.34 -13.31
CA ARG A 159 6.34 27.80 -12.48
C ARG A 159 5.01 27.65 -13.19
#